data_AF-A0A194R7H3-F1
#
_entry.id   AF-A0A194R7H3-F1
#
_cell.length_a   1.000
_cell.length_b   1.000
_cell.length_c   1.000
_cell.angle_alpha   90.00
_cell.angle_beta   90.00
_cell.angle_gamma   90.00
#
_symmetry.space_group_name_H-M   'P 1'
#
loop_
_entity.id
_entity.type
_entity.pdbx_description
1 polymer ?
#
loop_
_entity_poly.entity_id
_entity_poly.type
_entity_poly.pdbx_seq_one_letter_code
_entity_poly.pdbx_strand_id
1 'polypeptide(L)'
;MSSVTLTTTLTNGHYNGKLETLETNLNGYRKNGYVKPEPVEVSSLRLAAPFSTDPMAVAERERCAYGRIPRAAALAGTAPRRVRVYSDGIYDMFHQGHARQLQQAKNVFPNVYLIVGVCSDKLTHSRKGRTVMTEDERYEAVRHCRYVDEYAATN
;
A
#
# COMPACT_ATOMS: atom_id res chain seq x y z
N MET A 1 29.81 -4.64 32.59
CA MET A 1 28.89 -5.79 32.63
C MET A 1 27.71 -5.41 33.50
N SER A 2 26.55 -5.19 32.89
CA SER A 2 25.28 -5.12 33.62
C SER A 2 24.11 -5.27 32.65
N SER A 3 23.54 -6.48 32.73
CA SER A 3 22.26 -6.97 32.25
C SER A 3 21.17 -5.91 31.98
N VAL A 4 20.59 -5.93 30.78
CA VAL A 4 19.24 -5.40 30.52
C VAL A 4 18.34 -6.59 30.19
N THR A 5 17.50 -6.93 31.16
CA THR A 5 16.48 -7.97 31.07
C THR A 5 15.30 -7.48 30.22
N LEU A 6 14.89 -8.29 29.25
CA LEU A 6 13.68 -8.09 28.44
C LEU A 6 12.43 -8.60 29.18
N THR A 7 11.29 -8.11 28.67
CA THR A 7 9.93 -8.70 28.67
C THR A 7 8.97 -8.08 29.69
N THR A 8 7.85 -7.54 29.19
CA THR A 8 6.51 -8.02 29.55
C THR A 8 5.49 -7.61 28.48
N THR A 9 4.78 -8.61 27.99
CA THR A 9 3.60 -8.56 27.13
C THR A 9 2.36 -8.24 27.97
N LEU A 10 1.49 -7.33 27.54
CA LEU A 10 0.09 -7.20 28.01
C LEU A 10 -0.76 -6.84 26.78
N THR A 11 -1.35 -7.82 26.08
CA THR A 11 -2.71 -8.38 26.25
C THR A 11 -3.83 -7.34 26.40
N ASN A 12 -4.81 -7.44 25.49
CA ASN A 12 -6.02 -6.61 25.42
C ASN A 12 -6.84 -6.66 26.73
N GLY A 13 -7.22 -5.49 27.23
CA GLY A 13 -8.23 -5.32 28.26
C GLY A 13 -9.14 -4.13 27.94
N HIS A 14 -10.42 -4.39 27.69
CA HIS A 14 -11.50 -3.41 27.73
C HIS A 14 -11.80 -3.04 29.19
N TYR A 15 -11.95 -1.75 29.51
CA TYR A 15 -12.89 -1.30 30.55
C TYR A 15 -13.36 0.14 30.33
N ASN A 16 -14.68 0.31 30.43
CA ASN A 16 -15.44 1.55 30.38
C ASN A 16 -15.18 2.43 31.62
N GLY A 17 -15.07 3.74 31.42
CA GLY A 17 -15.11 4.73 32.49
C GLY A 17 -15.48 6.12 31.94
N LYS A 18 -16.68 6.59 32.28
CA LYS A 18 -17.16 7.96 32.04
C LYS A 18 -16.80 8.80 33.28
N LEU A 19 -16.09 9.92 33.12
CA LEU A 19 -16.17 11.05 34.05
C LEU A 19 -16.07 12.37 33.25
N GLU A 20 -17.13 13.16 33.36
CA GLU A 20 -17.30 14.59 33.05
C GLU A 20 -16.25 15.44 33.82
N THR A 21 -15.91 16.71 33.56
CA THR A 21 -16.35 17.80 32.68
C THR A 21 -15.29 18.93 32.82
N LEU A 22 -15.27 19.86 31.84
CA LEU A 22 -14.73 21.22 31.88
C LEU A 22 -13.20 21.41 31.89
N GLU A 23 -12.67 21.84 30.74
CA GLU A 23 -12.02 23.16 30.64
C GLU A 23 -11.86 23.57 29.16
N THR A 24 -12.57 24.63 28.80
CA THR A 24 -12.43 25.40 27.57
C THR A 24 -11.02 25.98 27.46
N ASN A 25 -10.30 25.73 26.36
CA ASN A 25 -9.15 26.57 25.98
C ASN A 25 -9.00 26.64 24.46
N LEU A 26 -9.03 27.88 23.96
CA LEU A 26 -8.69 28.29 22.61
C LEU A 26 -7.26 27.83 22.24
N ASN A 27 -7.04 27.58 20.96
CA ASN A 27 -5.75 27.27 20.33
C ASN A 27 -5.03 26.03 20.91
N GLY A 28 -5.28 24.88 20.28
CA GLY A 28 -4.78 23.54 20.60
C GLY A 28 -3.26 23.30 20.55
N TYR A 29 -2.43 24.22 21.05
CA TYR A 29 -1.03 23.98 21.34
C TYR A 29 -0.86 23.31 22.71
N ARG A 30 -0.60 21.98 22.71
CA ARG A 30 -0.14 21.26 23.91
C ARG A 30 1.39 21.27 23.95
N LYS A 31 1.96 21.56 25.13
CA LYS A 31 3.37 21.91 25.39
C LYS A 31 4.46 20.89 25.00
N ASN A 32 4.13 19.71 24.48
CA ASN A 32 5.12 18.65 24.27
C ASN A 32 5.37 18.27 22.79
N GLY A 33 4.86 19.03 21.80
CA GLY A 33 5.20 18.83 20.38
C GLY A 33 4.79 17.47 19.77
N TYR A 34 4.18 16.59 20.55
CA TYR A 34 3.68 15.29 20.11
C TYR A 34 2.29 15.48 19.49
N VAL A 35 2.25 15.56 18.16
CA VAL A 35 1.02 15.41 17.40
C VAL A 35 0.63 13.94 17.51
N LYS A 36 -0.51 13.63 18.16
CA LYS A 36 -1.09 12.29 18.03
C LYS A 36 -1.35 12.09 16.52
N PRO A 37 -0.77 11.08 15.87
CA PRO A 37 -1.18 10.75 14.52
C PRO A 37 -2.69 10.49 14.57
N GLU A 38 -3.43 11.14 13.68
CA GLU A 38 -4.83 10.79 13.44
C GLU A 38 -4.90 9.26 13.27
N PRO A 39 -5.86 8.57 13.89
CA PRO A 39 -5.99 7.14 13.72
C PRO A 39 -6.20 6.86 12.24
N VAL A 40 -5.17 6.36 11.56
CA VAL A 40 -5.32 5.82 10.23
C VAL A 40 -6.19 4.58 10.43
N GLU A 41 -7.43 4.61 9.98
CA GLU A 41 -8.28 3.43 9.92
C GLU A 41 -7.53 2.34 9.15
N VAL A 42 -6.89 1.41 9.87
CA VAL A 42 -6.19 0.30 9.25
C VAL A 42 -7.22 -0.77 8.94
N SER A 43 -8.04 -0.50 7.93
CA SER A 43 -8.93 -1.50 7.34
C SER A 43 -8.07 -2.66 6.83
N SER A 44 -8.24 -3.84 7.41
CA SER A 44 -7.63 -5.05 6.87
C SER A 44 -8.16 -5.32 5.47
N LEU A 45 -7.25 -5.55 4.52
CA LEU A 45 -7.64 -5.98 3.17
C LEU A 45 -8.22 -7.39 3.27
N ARG A 46 -9.45 -7.56 2.78
CA ARG A 46 -10.16 -8.86 2.75
C ARG A 46 -10.30 -9.42 1.34
N LEU A 47 -10.06 -8.58 0.34
CA LEU A 47 -10.18 -8.90 -1.08
C LEU A 47 -8.80 -8.84 -1.73
N ALA A 48 -8.58 -9.71 -2.70
CA ALA A 48 -7.43 -9.62 -3.59
C ALA A 48 -7.51 -8.36 -4.44
N ALA A 49 -6.36 -7.90 -4.94
CA ALA A 49 -6.32 -6.78 -5.86
C ALA A 49 -7.17 -7.09 -7.12
N PRO A 50 -8.04 -6.17 -7.56
CA PRO A 50 -8.78 -6.30 -8.82
C PRO A 50 -7.84 -6.23 -10.03
N PHE A 51 -8.25 -6.89 -11.11
CA PHE A 51 -7.62 -6.73 -12.41
C PHE A 51 -7.96 -5.35 -13.01
N SER A 52 -7.11 -4.81 -13.87
CA SER A 52 -7.25 -3.45 -14.42
C SER A 52 -8.51 -3.22 -15.27
N THR A 53 -9.17 -4.30 -15.71
CA THR A 53 -10.46 -4.24 -16.41
C THR A 53 -11.66 -4.55 -15.50
N ASP A 54 -11.45 -4.88 -14.23
CA ASP A 54 -12.54 -5.11 -13.29
C ASP A 54 -13.26 -3.79 -12.97
N PRO A 55 -14.58 -3.81 -12.69
CA PRO A 55 -15.36 -2.60 -12.45
C PRO A 55 -14.77 -1.69 -11.35
N MET A 56 -14.17 -2.26 -10.30
CA MET A 56 -13.56 -1.49 -9.20
C MET A 56 -12.32 -0.72 -9.66
N ALA A 57 -11.44 -1.33 -10.44
CA ALA A 57 -10.23 -0.69 -10.96
C ALA A 57 -10.60 0.37 -12.02
N VAL A 58 -11.57 0.06 -12.88
CA VAL A 58 -12.10 1.00 -13.88
C VAL A 58 -12.70 2.23 -13.21
N ALA A 59 -13.54 2.05 -12.18
CA ALA A 59 -14.12 3.17 -11.43
C ALA A 59 -13.05 4.05 -10.76
N GLU A 60 -11.98 3.47 -10.21
CA GLU A 60 -10.87 4.25 -9.65
C GLU A 60 -10.10 5.01 -10.74
N ARG A 61 -9.91 4.41 -11.91
CA ARG A 61 -9.29 5.07 -13.07
C ARG A 61 -10.13 6.25 -13.55
N GLU A 62 -11.45 6.08 -13.66
CA GLU A 62 -12.39 7.10 -14.13
C GLU A 62 -12.53 8.29 -13.17
N ARG A 63 -12.31 8.08 -11.86
CA ARG A 63 -12.21 9.17 -10.87
C ARG A 63 -10.99 10.08 -11.09
N CYS A 64 -10.00 9.63 -11.86
CA CYS A 64 -8.74 10.33 -12.05
C CYS A 64 -8.63 10.89 -13.48
N ALA A 65 -8.66 12.22 -13.63
CA ALA A 65 -8.27 12.85 -14.88
C ALA A 65 -6.80 12.53 -15.23
N TYR A 66 -6.53 12.28 -16.51
CA TYR A 66 -5.18 12.03 -16.99
C TYR A 66 -4.29 13.25 -16.79
N GLY A 67 -3.17 13.07 -16.10
CA GLY A 67 -2.22 14.12 -15.79
C GLY A 67 -1.20 13.65 -14.74
N ARG A 68 0.05 14.09 -14.85
CA ARG A 68 1.08 13.76 -13.85
C ARG A 68 0.96 14.72 -12.66
N ILE A 69 1.06 14.17 -11.45
CA ILE A 69 1.19 14.96 -10.23
C ILE A 69 2.66 15.42 -10.13
N PRO A 70 2.94 16.73 -9.91
CA PRO A 70 4.29 17.19 -9.66
C PRO A 70 4.92 16.48 -8.45
N ARG A 71 6.19 16.07 -8.57
CA ARG A 71 6.89 15.30 -7.51
C ARG A 71 6.85 16.00 -6.15
N ALA A 72 6.98 17.33 -6.13
CA ALA A 72 6.91 18.11 -4.89
C ALA A 72 5.56 17.95 -4.17
N ALA A 73 4.44 18.01 -4.89
CA ALA A 73 3.10 17.80 -4.33
C ALA A 73 2.89 16.35 -3.87
N ALA A 74 3.43 15.37 -4.62
CA ALA A 74 3.39 13.97 -4.24
C ALA A 74 4.17 13.70 -2.94
N LEU A 75 5.38 14.25 -2.80
CA LEU A 75 6.21 14.13 -1.59
C LEU A 75 5.57 14.84 -0.39
N ALA A 76 4.99 16.02 -0.60
CA ALA A 76 4.33 16.79 0.44
C ALA A 76 2.98 16.18 0.87
N GLY A 77 2.45 15.18 0.15
CA GLY A 77 1.13 14.60 0.42
C GLY A 77 -0.04 15.55 0.13
N THR A 78 0.20 16.66 -0.57
CA THR A 78 -0.80 17.70 -0.89
C THR A 78 -1.49 17.46 -2.23
N ALA A 79 -1.21 16.33 -2.88
CA ALA A 79 -1.85 15.97 -4.13
C ALA A 79 -3.37 15.82 -3.95
N PRO A 80 -4.19 16.33 -4.89
CA PRO A 80 -5.65 16.29 -4.76
C PRO A 80 -6.26 14.87 -4.90
N ARG A 81 -5.42 13.88 -5.21
CA ARG A 81 -5.79 12.47 -5.38
C ARG A 81 -4.61 11.56 -5.07
N ARG A 82 -4.88 10.26 -4.95
CA ARG A 82 -3.83 9.23 -4.79
C ARG A 82 -2.83 9.31 -5.96
N VAL A 83 -1.55 9.20 -5.63
CA VAL A 83 -0.47 9.12 -6.61
C VAL A 83 -0.46 7.71 -7.18
N ARG A 84 -0.80 7.59 -8.47
CA ARG A 84 -0.78 6.30 -9.17
C ARG A 84 0.66 5.96 -9.54
N VAL A 85 1.19 4.88 -8.97
CA VAL A 85 2.54 4.36 -9.22
C VAL A 85 2.40 3.05 -9.98
N TYR A 86 3.25 2.85 -10.97
CA TYR A 86 3.28 1.64 -11.78
C TYR A 86 4.61 0.92 -11.57
N SER A 87 4.55 -0.38 -11.28
CA SER A 87 5.71 -1.27 -11.19
C SER A 87 5.46 -2.49 -12.05
N ASP A 88 6.40 -2.84 -12.93
CA ASP A 88 6.30 -4.00 -13.80
C ASP A 88 7.32 -5.08 -13.47
N GLY A 89 6.99 -6.32 -13.83
CA GLY A 89 7.88 -7.45 -13.65
C GLY A 89 7.31 -8.76 -14.18
N ILE A 90 8.14 -9.79 -14.18
CA ILE A 90 7.69 -11.16 -14.46
C ILE A 90 7.02 -11.73 -13.22
N TYR A 91 7.61 -11.53 -12.04
CA TYR A 91 7.12 -12.07 -10.77
C TYR A 91 7.02 -13.61 -10.73
N ASP A 92 7.86 -14.30 -11.50
CA ASP A 92 8.01 -15.76 -11.43
C ASP A 92 8.52 -16.19 -10.05
N MET A 93 8.03 -17.33 -9.55
CA MET A 93 8.35 -17.85 -8.22
C MET A 93 8.18 -16.77 -7.13
N PHE A 94 7.01 -16.12 -7.07
CA PHE A 94 6.82 -14.92 -6.25
C PHE A 94 7.32 -15.07 -4.80
N HIS A 95 8.28 -14.23 -4.41
CA HIS A 95 9.01 -14.35 -3.15
C HIS A 95 9.12 -13.00 -2.41
N GLN A 96 9.71 -13.01 -1.22
CA GLN A 96 9.84 -11.84 -0.34
C GLN A 96 10.58 -10.65 -0.97
N GLY A 97 11.43 -10.91 -1.97
CA GLY A 97 12.15 -9.88 -2.72
C GLY A 97 11.18 -9.04 -3.55
N HIS A 98 10.29 -9.69 -4.30
CA HIS A 98 9.22 -9.02 -5.04
C HIS A 98 8.30 -8.25 -4.08
N ALA A 99 7.85 -8.89 -2.99
CA ALA A 99 6.98 -8.24 -2.03
C ALA A 99 7.61 -6.98 -1.41
N ARG A 100 8.92 -7.00 -1.08
CA ARG A 100 9.63 -5.82 -0.56
C ARG A 100 9.84 -4.73 -1.60
N GLN A 101 10.10 -5.10 -2.86
CA GLN A 101 10.13 -4.12 -3.95
C GLN A 101 8.78 -3.40 -4.09
N LEU A 102 7.68 -4.16 -4.08
CA LEU A 102 6.33 -3.60 -4.15
C LEU A 102 5.98 -2.77 -2.90
N GLN A 103 6.46 -3.17 -1.73
CA GLN A 103 6.37 -2.37 -0.51
C GLN A 103 7.04 -1.00 -0.66
N GLN A 104 8.25 -0.97 -1.23
CA GLN A 104 8.98 0.28 -1.49
C GLN A 104 8.21 1.16 -2.50
N ALA A 105 7.68 0.56 -3.57
CA ALA A 105 6.86 1.27 -4.54
C ALA A 105 5.58 1.85 -3.92
N LYS A 106 4.92 1.10 -3.04
CA LYS A 106 3.72 1.54 -2.30
C LYS A 106 4.01 2.68 -1.32
N ASN A 107 5.23 2.74 -0.78
CA ASN A 107 5.63 3.72 0.24
C ASN A 107 6.43 4.90 -0.32
N VAL A 108 6.57 5.02 -1.65
CA VAL A 108 7.38 6.08 -2.27
C VAL A 108 6.80 7.50 -2.05
N PHE A 109 5.49 7.59 -1.79
CA PHE A 109 4.79 8.82 -1.40
C PHE A 109 3.78 8.52 -0.27
N PRO A 110 3.29 9.55 0.46
CA PRO A 110 2.34 9.34 1.56
C PRO A 110 0.99 8.71 1.15
N ASN A 111 0.53 8.94 -0.09
CA ASN A 111 -0.76 8.47 -0.58
C ASN A 111 -0.67 7.85 -1.98
N VAL A 112 -0.34 6.56 -2.05
CA VAL A 112 -0.07 5.84 -3.31
C VAL A 112 -1.19 4.85 -3.65
N TYR A 113 -1.53 4.79 -4.94
CA TYR A 113 -2.26 3.69 -5.58
C TYR A 113 -1.28 2.91 -6.48
N LEU A 114 -0.91 1.69 -6.09
CA LEU A 114 0.09 0.87 -6.75
C LEU A 114 -0.59 -0.08 -7.74
N ILE A 115 -0.24 0.11 -9.01
CA ILE A 115 -0.61 -0.75 -10.14
C ILE A 115 0.60 -1.63 -10.45
N VAL A 116 0.38 -2.94 -10.51
CA VAL A 116 1.43 -3.90 -10.86
C VAL A 116 1.19 -4.52 -12.21
N GLY A 117 2.10 -4.27 -13.15
CA GLY A 117 2.10 -4.91 -14.46
C GLY A 117 2.83 -6.24 -14.42
N VAL A 118 2.18 -7.32 -14.84
CA VAL A 118 2.77 -8.65 -14.91
C VAL A 118 2.94 -9.04 -16.38
N CYS A 119 4.17 -9.31 -16.80
CA CYS A 119 4.48 -9.65 -18.18
C CYS A 119 3.88 -10.99 -18.59
N SER A 120 3.28 -11.05 -19.78
CA SER A 120 2.81 -12.30 -20.38
C SER A 120 3.96 -13.30 -20.60
N ASP A 121 3.64 -14.59 -20.61
CA ASP A 121 4.58 -15.67 -20.91
C ASP A 121 5.16 -15.49 -22.32
N LYS A 122 4.31 -15.14 -23.30
CA LYS A 122 4.74 -14.86 -24.67
C LYS A 122 5.82 -13.78 -24.73
N LEU A 123 5.58 -12.64 -24.07
CA LEU A 123 6.54 -11.53 -24.04
C LEU A 123 7.82 -11.95 -23.29
N THR A 124 7.66 -12.61 -22.15
CA THR A 124 8.77 -13.03 -21.29
C THR A 124 9.68 -14.04 -21.98
N HIS A 125 9.11 -15.07 -22.63
CA HIS A 125 9.87 -16.10 -23.34
C HIS A 125 10.57 -15.53 -24.58
N SER A 126 9.95 -14.55 -25.25
CA SER A 126 10.57 -13.91 -26.42
C SER A 126 11.73 -12.95 -26.09
N ARG A 127 11.73 -12.32 -24.91
CA ARG A 127 12.69 -11.24 -24.58
C ARG A 127 13.63 -11.53 -23.41
N LYS A 128 13.34 -12.51 -22.56
CA LYS A 128 14.12 -12.78 -21.34
C LYS A 128 14.44 -14.26 -21.15
N GLY A 129 13.45 -15.15 -21.23
CA GLY A 129 13.65 -16.59 -21.05
C GLY A 129 12.42 -17.30 -20.51
N ARG A 130 12.56 -18.61 -20.25
CA ARG A 130 11.48 -19.45 -19.71
C ARG A 130 11.15 -19.10 -18.27
N THR A 131 9.88 -19.26 -17.91
CA THR A 131 9.34 -19.14 -16.55
C THR A 131 9.03 -20.52 -15.98
N VAL A 132 9.07 -20.64 -14.65
CA VAL A 132 8.60 -21.85 -13.95
C VAL A 132 7.08 -21.81 -13.79
N MET A 133 6.55 -20.66 -13.38
CA MET A 133 5.12 -20.41 -13.26
C MET A 133 4.55 -19.85 -14.57
N THR A 134 3.31 -20.26 -14.87
CA THR A 134 2.49 -19.67 -15.94
C THR A 134 2.14 -18.21 -15.62
N GLU A 135 1.73 -17.46 -16.63
CA GLU A 135 1.27 -16.08 -16.42
C GLU A 135 0.09 -15.97 -15.45
N ASP A 136 -0.86 -16.90 -15.50
CA ASP A 136 -2.02 -16.93 -14.59
C ASP A 136 -1.62 -17.17 -13.13
N GLU A 137 -0.68 -18.09 -12.88
CA GLU A 137 -0.13 -18.33 -11.54
C GLU A 137 0.60 -17.09 -11.00
N ARG A 138 1.31 -16.37 -11.87
CA ARG A 138 2.00 -15.13 -11.51
C ARG A 138 1.00 -14.00 -11.24
N TYR A 139 -0.08 -13.89 -12.02
CA TYR A 139 -1.18 -12.96 -11.76
C TYR A 139 -1.82 -13.23 -10.39
N GLU A 140 -2.12 -14.49 -10.08
CA GLU A 140 -2.71 -14.90 -8.80
C GLU A 140 -1.75 -14.61 -7.63
N ALA A 141 -0.46 -14.86 -7.79
CA ALA A 141 0.52 -14.54 -6.75
C ALA A 141 0.61 -13.03 -6.46
N VAL A 142 0.64 -12.20 -7.50
CA VAL A 142 0.77 -10.75 -7.37
C VAL A 142 -0.48 -10.11 -6.74
N ARG A 143 -1.69 -10.53 -7.14
CA ARG A 143 -2.93 -9.91 -6.62
C ARG A 143 -3.18 -10.14 -5.13
N HIS A 144 -2.52 -11.14 -4.52
CA HIS A 144 -2.56 -11.37 -3.07
C HIS A 144 -1.44 -10.68 -2.30
N CYS A 145 -0.55 -9.96 -3.00
CA CYS A 145 0.46 -9.18 -2.32
C CYS A 145 -0.17 -7.98 -1.61
N ARG A 146 0.06 -7.87 -0.29
CA ARG A 146 -0.48 -6.83 0.60
C ARG A 146 -0.39 -5.39 0.07
N TYR A 147 0.62 -5.10 -0.75
CA TYR A 147 0.94 -3.74 -1.17
C TYR A 147 0.27 -3.33 -2.49
N VAL A 148 -0.33 -4.28 -3.21
CA VAL A 148 -0.90 -4.09 -4.55
C VAL A 148 -2.35 -3.62 -4.46
N ASP A 149 -2.69 -2.54 -5.17
CA ASP A 149 -4.08 -2.05 -5.28
C ASP A 149 -4.77 -2.52 -6.56
N GLU A 150 -4.01 -2.73 -7.64
CA GLU A 150 -4.49 -3.12 -8.97
C GLU A 150 -3.40 -3.94 -9.66
N TYR A 151 -3.77 -4.95 -10.45
CA TYR A 151 -2.81 -5.63 -11.33
C TYR A 151 -3.28 -5.62 -12.80
N ALA A 152 -2.34 -5.69 -13.73
CA ALA A 152 -2.60 -5.67 -15.17
C ALA A 152 -1.68 -6.65 -15.90
N ALA A 153 -2.17 -7.25 -16.97
CA ALA A 153 -1.35 -8.02 -17.90
C ALA A 153 -0.61 -7.06 -18.85
N THR A 154 0.67 -7.32 -19.12
CA THR A 154 1.44 -6.57 -20.12
C THR A 154 1.79 -7.46 -21.31
N ASN A 155 1.51 -6.93 -22.50
CA ASN A 155 1.58 -7.64 -23.78
C ASN A 155 2.72 -7.13 -24.65
#